data_AF-A0A7V9P857-F1
#
_entry.id   AF-A0A7V9P857-F1
#
_cell.length_a   1.000
_cell.length_b   1.000
_cell.length_c   1.000
_cell.angle_alpha   90.00
_cell.angle_beta   90.00
_cell.angle_gamma   90.00
#
_symmetry.space_group_name_H-M   'P 1'
#
loop_
_entity.id
_entity.type
_entity.pdbx_description
1 polymer ?
#
loop_
_entity_poly.entity_id
_entity_poly.type
_entity_poly.pdbx_seq_one_letter_code
_entity_poly.pdbx_strand_id
1 'polypeptide(L)'
;MSVILYYLLTKIQSNTAFLLLVLCSAVVSLPGDVFSTTGKLQKSTGEDSAEHGSLLYLPLDERFTTRDLFLSSAEITGYRILTAEKSMLPRKKIMPDINALLEWTQRAAKNSKIAVISADMFLYGGLIASRTSADSYETVRARLKILEKIHLHNPQLQMFVSSTVMRTPAYPSAEEEPDYYAEYGREIFLFSFHSHRFEVLRDKKDETAAAAHRNQIPKTILDDFLARRARNFSINKDLIKLVEKNVVKRLVITLDDNAEYGFSRREAVELKRLAAPFPNRTAIYPGADEAQLTLLSNIVAAKKPVSVFLVYRFPQSKKLTPAFEGEPLEESVGQQISAAGGTIENDLRKADCILYVNNFEEKETFPPKNKIDLPSDVESFEGWLKRTDINSIGRKILILADNRFYNGADA
;
A
#
# COMPACT_ATOMS: atom_id res chain seq x y z
N MET A 1 -9.01 19.05 -12.47
CA MET A 1 -7.96 18.04 -12.22
C MET A 1 -7.86 16.96 -13.31
N SER A 2 -8.96 16.46 -13.88
CA SER A 2 -8.97 15.32 -14.82
C SER A 2 -8.42 15.57 -16.24
N VAL A 3 -8.15 16.83 -16.63
CA VAL A 3 -7.68 17.18 -17.98
C VAL A 3 -6.14 17.24 -18.06
N ILE A 4 -5.46 17.44 -16.93
CA ILE A 4 -3.98 17.60 -16.90
C ILE A 4 -3.28 16.23 -16.89
N LEU A 5 -3.88 15.22 -16.26
CA LEU A 5 -3.36 13.85 -16.22
C LEU A 5 -3.31 13.20 -17.62
N TYR A 6 -4.26 13.56 -18.51
CA TYR A 6 -4.37 13.00 -19.86
C TYR A 6 -3.35 13.58 -20.84
N TYR A 7 -2.89 14.82 -20.64
CA TYR A 7 -1.99 15.51 -21.57
C TYR A 7 -0.53 15.02 -21.45
N LEU A 8 -0.10 14.60 -20.26
CA LEU A 8 1.25 14.07 -20.00
C LEU A 8 1.49 12.66 -20.57
N LEU A 9 0.43 11.87 -20.79
CA LEU A 9 0.51 10.47 -21.22
C LEU A 9 0.90 10.28 -22.70
N THR A 10 0.81 11.32 -23.53
CA THR A 10 0.95 11.19 -25.00
C THR A 10 2.39 11.26 -25.53
N LYS A 11 3.42 11.46 -24.67
CA LYS A 11 4.81 11.69 -25.14
C LYS A 11 5.95 10.97 -24.41
N ILE A 12 5.67 10.01 -23.53
CA ILE A 12 6.70 9.43 -22.64
C ILE A 12 7.02 7.98 -23.05
N GLN A 13 8.32 7.68 -23.20
CA GLN A 13 8.82 6.31 -23.43
C GLN A 13 8.55 5.40 -22.22
N SER A 14 8.20 4.14 -22.48
CA SER A 14 7.41 3.24 -21.62
C SER A 14 7.95 2.94 -20.21
N ASN A 15 9.25 3.05 -19.95
CA ASN A 15 9.80 2.65 -18.63
C ASN A 15 9.77 3.77 -17.58
N THR A 16 9.81 5.04 -18.00
CA THR A 16 9.86 6.19 -17.07
C THR A 16 8.45 6.70 -16.73
N ALA A 17 7.45 6.39 -17.56
CA ALA A 17 6.03 6.65 -17.29
C ALA A 17 5.46 5.82 -16.11
N PHE A 18 6.18 4.79 -15.67
CA PHE A 18 5.65 3.83 -14.72
C PHE A 18 5.85 4.25 -13.25
N LEU A 19 7.03 4.79 -12.89
CA LEU A 19 7.26 5.38 -11.55
C LEU A 19 6.28 6.55 -11.28
N LEU A 20 5.88 7.22 -12.36
CA LEU A 20 4.91 8.32 -12.46
C LEU A 20 3.53 7.95 -11.91
N LEU A 21 3.03 6.75 -12.19
CA LEU A 21 1.70 6.31 -11.74
C LEU A 21 1.69 5.87 -10.28
N VAL A 22 2.78 5.26 -9.80
CA VAL A 22 2.91 4.75 -8.42
C VAL A 22 3.05 5.86 -7.39
N LEU A 23 3.73 6.95 -7.76
CA LEU A 23 3.92 8.09 -6.89
C LEU A 23 2.75 9.10 -6.98
N CYS A 24 2.01 9.13 -8.11
CA CYS A 24 0.76 9.89 -8.22
C CYS A 24 -0.45 9.17 -7.60
N SER A 25 -0.39 7.84 -7.41
CA SER A 25 -1.48 7.04 -6.83
C SER A 25 -1.60 7.13 -5.32
N ALA A 26 -0.59 7.67 -4.63
CA ALA A 26 -0.55 7.86 -3.18
C ALA A 26 -1.57 8.90 -2.65
N VAL A 27 -2.63 9.20 -3.42
CA VAL A 27 -3.47 10.41 -3.24
C VAL A 27 -4.97 10.19 -3.49
N VAL A 28 -5.43 9.21 -4.27
CA VAL A 28 -6.81 9.29 -4.78
C VAL A 28 -7.79 8.37 -4.06
N SER A 29 -8.19 8.72 -2.83
CA SER A 29 -9.47 8.26 -2.26
C SER A 29 -10.57 9.27 -2.59
N LEU A 30 -11.25 9.10 -3.73
CA LEU A 30 -12.43 9.90 -4.08
C LEU A 30 -13.71 9.24 -3.53
N PRO A 31 -14.67 10.03 -2.99
CA PRO A 31 -15.99 9.52 -2.62
C PRO A 31 -16.74 8.97 -3.85
N GLY A 32 -17.46 7.88 -3.61
CA GLY A 32 -17.93 6.93 -4.61
C GLY A 32 -19.00 7.36 -5.62
N ASP A 33 -19.23 8.65 -5.88
CA ASP A 33 -20.33 9.09 -6.75
C ASP A 33 -20.02 10.33 -7.60
N VAL A 34 -18.92 10.34 -8.38
CA VAL A 34 -18.78 11.33 -9.48
C VAL A 34 -18.00 10.77 -10.68
N PHE A 35 -18.49 9.73 -11.36
CA PHE A 35 -18.15 9.51 -12.78
C PHE A 35 -19.30 8.82 -13.51
N SER A 36 -20.26 9.63 -13.97
CA SER A 36 -21.14 9.32 -15.09
C SER A 36 -20.63 10.12 -16.29
N THR A 37 -19.70 9.56 -17.05
CA THR A 37 -19.47 9.98 -18.44
C THR A 37 -19.20 8.77 -19.31
N THR A 38 -20.19 8.49 -20.15
CA THR A 38 -20.17 7.51 -21.24
C THR A 38 -19.11 7.88 -22.28
N GLY A 39 -17.86 7.47 -22.05
CA GLY A 39 -16.88 7.27 -23.10
C GLY A 39 -16.86 5.79 -23.46
N LYS A 40 -17.41 5.41 -24.62
CA LYS A 40 -17.29 4.05 -25.14
C LYS A 40 -15.80 3.75 -25.36
N LEU A 41 -15.16 3.09 -24.40
CA LEU A 41 -13.86 2.47 -24.57
C LEU A 41 -14.03 1.31 -25.55
N GLN A 42 -13.43 1.47 -26.74
CA GLN A 42 -13.31 0.40 -27.70
C GLN A 42 -12.55 -0.74 -27.03
N LYS A 43 -13.23 -1.87 -26.78
CA LYS A 43 -12.55 -3.12 -26.47
C LYS A 43 -11.63 -3.43 -27.65
N SER A 44 -10.33 -3.24 -27.44
CA SER A 44 -9.31 -3.90 -28.24
C SER A 44 -9.54 -5.40 -28.09
N THR A 45 -10.22 -5.95 -29.09
CA THR A 45 -10.32 -7.38 -29.35
C THR A 45 -9.09 -7.73 -30.17
N GLY A 46 -7.95 -7.83 -29.50
CA GLY A 46 -6.67 -8.13 -30.14
C GLY A 46 -5.99 -9.29 -29.43
N GLU A 47 -5.95 -10.44 -30.09
CA GLU A 47 -4.97 -11.52 -29.85
C GLU A 47 -3.53 -11.09 -30.27
N ASP A 48 -3.21 -9.79 -30.19
CA ASP A 48 -1.91 -9.27 -30.59
C ASP A 48 -0.86 -9.48 -29.50
N SER A 49 0.26 -10.04 -29.93
CA SER A 49 1.38 -10.51 -29.13
C SER A 49 1.83 -9.52 -28.05
N ALA A 50 1.62 -9.86 -26.78
CA ALA A 50 2.18 -9.11 -25.65
C ALA A 50 3.72 -9.12 -25.71
N GLU A 51 4.34 -7.94 -25.82
CA GLU A 51 5.80 -7.75 -25.91
C GLU A 51 6.55 -8.50 -24.81
N HIS A 52 5.98 -8.50 -23.59
CA HIS A 52 6.60 -9.06 -22.40
C HIS A 52 5.94 -10.37 -21.90
N GLY A 53 4.90 -10.86 -22.56
CA GLY A 53 4.07 -11.99 -22.11
C GLY A 53 2.99 -11.58 -21.10
N SER A 54 2.41 -12.56 -20.38
CA SER A 54 1.31 -12.29 -19.45
C SER A 54 1.80 -12.09 -18.00
N LEU A 55 1.14 -11.16 -17.29
CA LEU A 55 1.29 -10.92 -15.86
C LEU A 55 -0.02 -11.29 -15.16
N LEU A 56 0.02 -12.21 -14.21
CA LEU A 56 -1.09 -12.48 -13.31
C LEU A 56 -1.18 -11.36 -12.27
N TYR A 57 -2.36 -10.81 -12.08
CA TYR A 57 -2.63 -9.81 -11.08
C TYR A 57 -3.83 -10.20 -10.20
N LEU A 58 -3.56 -10.44 -8.91
CA LEU A 58 -4.59 -10.62 -7.89
C LEU A 58 -4.59 -9.39 -6.95
N PRO A 59 -5.61 -8.51 -7.02
CA PRO A 59 -5.61 -7.23 -6.32
C PRO A 59 -5.74 -7.38 -4.81
N LEU A 60 -5.45 -6.31 -4.05
CA LEU A 60 -5.68 -6.25 -2.61
C LEU A 60 -7.17 -6.37 -2.24
N ASP A 61 -8.03 -5.70 -2.99
CA ASP A 61 -9.49 -5.71 -2.88
C ASP A 61 -10.15 -5.21 -4.18
N GLU A 62 -11.45 -4.89 -4.15
CA GLU A 62 -12.24 -4.46 -5.30
C GLU A 62 -12.19 -2.95 -5.60
N ARG A 63 -11.50 -2.17 -4.75
CA ARG A 63 -11.50 -0.71 -4.81
C ARG A 63 -10.75 -0.19 -6.04
N PHE A 64 -11.11 1.00 -6.49
CA PHE A 64 -10.45 1.65 -7.62
C PHE A 64 -8.95 1.86 -7.36
N THR A 65 -8.61 2.31 -6.15
CA THR A 65 -7.22 2.64 -5.72
C THR A 65 -6.28 1.45 -5.82
N THR A 66 -6.76 0.26 -5.48
CA THR A 66 -5.95 -0.95 -5.44
C THR A 66 -6.01 -1.70 -6.77
N ARG A 67 -7.20 -1.86 -7.36
CA ARG A 67 -7.43 -2.69 -8.56
C ARG A 67 -7.34 -1.90 -9.86
N ASP A 68 -8.26 -0.95 -10.05
CA ASP A 68 -8.48 -0.34 -11.36
C ASP A 68 -7.30 0.58 -11.73
N LEU A 69 -6.72 1.27 -10.73
CA LEU A 69 -5.51 2.06 -10.89
C LEU A 69 -4.29 1.20 -11.27
N PHE A 70 -4.15 0.00 -10.70
CA PHE A 70 -3.14 -0.97 -11.14
C PHE A 70 -3.35 -1.36 -12.59
N LEU A 71 -4.57 -1.71 -12.99
CA LEU A 71 -4.88 -2.12 -14.35
C LEU A 71 -4.58 -1.02 -15.36
N SER A 72 -5.03 0.21 -15.11
CA SER A 72 -4.72 1.37 -15.95
C SER A 72 -3.23 1.64 -16.02
N SER A 73 -2.50 1.48 -14.91
CA SER A 73 -1.04 1.64 -14.91
C SER A 73 -0.32 0.53 -15.68
N ALA A 74 -0.88 -0.66 -15.69
CA ALA A 74 -0.28 -1.81 -16.34
C ALA A 74 -0.39 -1.77 -17.88
N GLU A 75 -1.35 -1.03 -18.44
CA GLU A 75 -1.53 -0.88 -19.90
C GLU A 75 -0.27 -0.34 -20.60
N ILE A 76 0.50 0.53 -19.93
CA ILE A 76 1.73 1.13 -20.49
C ILE A 76 2.97 0.22 -20.37
N THR A 77 2.86 -0.96 -19.75
CA THR A 77 4.00 -1.86 -19.48
C THR A 77 4.27 -2.88 -20.59
N GLY A 78 3.33 -3.07 -21.52
CA GLY A 78 3.41 -4.10 -22.56
C GLY A 78 3.18 -5.53 -22.06
N TYR A 79 2.79 -5.73 -20.79
CA TYR A 79 2.31 -7.03 -20.30
C TYR A 79 0.81 -7.21 -20.59
N ARG A 80 0.41 -8.42 -20.95
CA ARG A 80 -1.01 -8.81 -20.94
C ARG A 80 -1.43 -9.15 -19.50
N ILE A 81 -2.33 -8.36 -18.94
CA ILE A 81 -2.75 -8.57 -17.55
C ILE A 81 -3.86 -9.62 -17.47
N LEU A 82 -3.65 -10.65 -16.65
CA LEU A 82 -4.66 -11.64 -16.28
C LEU A 82 -5.10 -11.33 -14.85
N THR A 83 -6.31 -10.81 -14.68
CA THR A 83 -6.88 -10.49 -13.36
C THR A 83 -8.25 -11.13 -13.18
N ALA A 84 -8.67 -11.32 -11.92
CA ALA A 84 -9.97 -11.88 -11.62
C ALA A 84 -11.08 -10.89 -11.98
N GLU A 85 -12.22 -11.42 -12.42
CA GLU A 85 -13.42 -10.63 -12.64
C GLU A 85 -13.85 -9.96 -11.33
N LYS A 86 -14.39 -8.73 -11.41
CA LYS A 86 -14.75 -7.96 -10.22
C LYS A 86 -15.80 -8.67 -9.35
N SER A 87 -16.64 -9.52 -9.94
CA SER A 87 -17.61 -10.37 -9.23
C SER A 87 -16.99 -11.49 -8.39
N MET A 88 -15.72 -11.83 -8.62
CA MET A 88 -14.95 -12.79 -7.81
C MET A 88 -14.23 -12.14 -6.63
N LEU A 89 -14.26 -10.81 -6.53
CA LEU A 89 -13.62 -10.03 -5.48
C LEU A 89 -14.62 -9.77 -4.34
N PRO A 90 -14.15 -9.43 -3.13
CA PRO A 90 -15.03 -9.01 -2.04
C PRO A 90 -15.88 -7.79 -2.43
N ARG A 91 -16.90 -7.55 -1.60
CA ARG A 91 -17.59 -6.26 -1.53
C ARG A 91 -17.56 -5.80 -0.09
N LYS A 92 -16.59 -4.95 0.27
CA LYS A 92 -16.28 -4.58 1.65
C LYS A 92 -16.15 -5.83 2.56
N LYS A 93 -17.06 -5.97 3.55
CA LYS A 93 -17.14 -7.11 4.49
C LYS A 93 -17.70 -8.40 3.86
N ILE A 94 -18.30 -8.34 2.67
CA ILE A 94 -18.84 -9.51 1.99
C ILE A 94 -17.68 -10.26 1.34
N MET A 95 -17.35 -11.43 1.88
CA MET A 95 -16.24 -12.26 1.40
C MET A 95 -16.56 -12.89 0.02
N PRO A 96 -15.55 -13.09 -0.83
CA PRO A 96 -15.69 -13.83 -2.08
C PRO A 96 -15.72 -15.34 -1.85
N ASP A 97 -16.01 -16.11 -2.90
CA ASP A 97 -15.70 -17.54 -2.93
C ASP A 97 -14.19 -17.74 -3.05
N ILE A 98 -13.55 -17.98 -1.89
CA ILE A 98 -12.10 -18.19 -1.80
C ILE A 98 -11.65 -19.39 -2.63
N ASN A 99 -12.44 -20.48 -2.69
CA ASN A 99 -12.03 -21.66 -3.46
C ASN A 99 -12.01 -21.35 -4.96
N ALA A 100 -13.05 -20.69 -5.46
CA ALA A 100 -13.09 -20.25 -6.85
C ALA A 100 -11.93 -19.29 -7.19
N LEU A 101 -11.57 -18.39 -6.26
CA LEU A 101 -10.44 -17.46 -6.42
C LEU A 101 -9.07 -18.18 -6.46
N LEU A 102 -8.87 -19.17 -5.58
CA LEU A 102 -7.66 -19.99 -5.54
C LEU A 102 -7.51 -20.85 -6.79
N GLU A 103 -8.60 -21.43 -7.28
CA GLU A 103 -8.61 -22.16 -8.54
C GLU A 103 -8.31 -21.25 -9.74
N TRP A 104 -8.92 -20.07 -9.79
CA TRP A 104 -8.65 -19.09 -10.82
C TRP A 104 -7.18 -18.67 -10.83
N THR A 105 -6.59 -18.40 -9.65
CA THR A 105 -5.18 -18.00 -9.54
C THR A 105 -4.26 -19.12 -10.02
N GLN A 106 -4.52 -20.37 -9.67
CA GLN A 106 -3.75 -21.53 -10.16
C GLN A 106 -3.85 -21.70 -11.68
N ARG A 107 -5.03 -21.48 -12.28
CA ARG A 107 -5.20 -21.52 -13.75
C ARG A 107 -4.46 -20.39 -14.44
N ALA A 108 -4.60 -19.16 -13.93
CA ALA A 108 -3.94 -17.99 -14.50
C ALA A 108 -2.40 -18.11 -14.42
N ALA A 109 -1.87 -18.67 -13.32
CA ALA A 109 -0.43 -18.84 -13.12
C ALA A 109 0.26 -19.67 -14.21
N LYS A 110 -0.44 -20.65 -14.81
CA LYS A 110 0.09 -21.49 -15.90
C LYS A 110 0.42 -20.70 -17.17
N ASN A 111 -0.22 -19.55 -17.36
CA ASN A 111 -0.11 -18.74 -18.57
C ASN A 111 0.66 -17.42 -18.34
N SER A 112 1.36 -17.31 -17.21
CA SER A 112 2.00 -16.07 -16.77
C SER A 112 3.50 -16.25 -16.56
N LYS A 113 4.28 -15.21 -16.89
CA LYS A 113 5.71 -15.13 -16.57
C LYS A 113 5.94 -14.45 -15.21
N ILE A 114 5.04 -13.57 -14.83
CA ILE A 114 5.08 -12.78 -13.60
C ILE A 114 3.72 -12.91 -12.90
N ALA A 115 3.73 -12.95 -11.58
CA ALA A 115 2.53 -12.81 -10.77
C ALA A 115 2.74 -11.69 -9.74
N VAL A 116 1.78 -10.77 -9.64
CA VAL A 116 1.65 -9.80 -8.55
C VAL A 116 0.41 -10.20 -7.75
N ILE A 117 0.61 -10.64 -6.51
CA ILE A 117 -0.44 -11.29 -5.69
C ILE A 117 -0.54 -10.57 -4.35
N SER A 118 -1.73 -10.12 -3.97
CA SER A 118 -2.01 -9.78 -2.58
C SER A 118 -2.22 -11.06 -1.77
N ALA A 119 -1.39 -11.26 -0.76
CA ALA A 119 -1.55 -12.34 0.20
C ALA A 119 -2.85 -12.18 1.00
N ASP A 120 -3.28 -10.95 1.29
CA ASP A 120 -4.54 -10.69 1.98
C ASP A 120 -5.75 -11.20 1.17
N MET A 121 -5.73 -10.93 -0.14
CA MET A 121 -6.74 -11.45 -1.08
C MET A 121 -6.65 -12.97 -1.22
N PHE A 122 -5.45 -13.50 -1.47
CA PHE A 122 -5.25 -14.92 -1.73
C PHE A 122 -5.60 -15.81 -0.52
N LEU A 123 -5.27 -15.34 0.69
CA LEU A 123 -5.38 -16.14 1.91
C LEU A 123 -6.68 -15.95 2.66
N TYR A 124 -7.27 -14.74 2.61
CA TYR A 124 -8.46 -14.40 3.39
C TYR A 124 -9.65 -13.95 2.53
N GLY A 125 -9.44 -13.64 1.24
CA GLY A 125 -10.47 -13.07 0.38
C GLY A 125 -10.55 -11.54 0.41
N GLY A 126 -9.53 -10.85 0.92
CA GLY A 126 -9.37 -9.39 0.81
C GLY A 126 -8.82 -8.74 2.08
N LEU A 127 -8.51 -7.44 1.98
CA LEU A 127 -7.95 -6.64 3.09
C LEU A 127 -8.86 -6.60 4.33
N ILE A 128 -10.18 -6.45 4.15
CA ILE A 128 -11.13 -6.48 5.28
C ILE A 128 -11.26 -7.89 5.87
N ALA A 129 -11.23 -8.90 5.01
CA ALA A 129 -11.32 -10.29 5.45
C ALA A 129 -10.07 -10.73 6.23
N SER A 130 -8.89 -10.18 5.97
CA SER A 130 -7.66 -10.53 6.71
C SER A 130 -7.72 -10.20 8.20
N ARG A 131 -8.51 -9.19 8.56
CA ARG A 131 -8.81 -8.76 9.94
C ARG A 131 -10.14 -9.30 10.49
N THR A 132 -11.15 -9.54 9.66
CA THR A 132 -12.48 -9.97 10.12
C THR A 132 -12.74 -11.49 10.05
N SER A 133 -12.03 -12.24 9.21
CA SER A 133 -12.21 -13.70 9.10
C SER A 133 -11.96 -14.43 10.43
N ALA A 134 -12.78 -15.43 10.71
CA ALA A 134 -12.65 -16.34 11.84
C ALA A 134 -11.74 -17.55 11.55
N ASP A 135 -11.13 -17.61 10.36
CA ASP A 135 -10.24 -18.72 9.98
C ASP A 135 -9.06 -18.86 10.96
N SER A 136 -8.74 -20.12 11.30
CA SER A 136 -7.57 -20.43 12.13
C SER A 136 -6.26 -20.20 11.37
N TYR A 137 -5.15 -20.07 12.10
CA TYR A 137 -3.82 -20.01 11.50
C TYR A 137 -3.53 -21.21 10.58
N GLU A 138 -3.93 -22.42 10.98
CA GLU A 138 -3.74 -23.65 10.21
C GLU A 138 -4.50 -23.62 8.90
N THR A 139 -5.73 -23.09 8.91
CA THR A 139 -6.58 -22.95 7.71
C THR A 139 -5.93 -21.99 6.72
N VAL A 140 -5.50 -20.82 7.20
CA VAL A 140 -4.84 -19.81 6.36
C VAL A 140 -3.49 -20.32 5.86
N ARG A 141 -2.71 -21.00 6.70
CA ARG A 141 -1.44 -21.63 6.33
C ARG A 141 -1.63 -22.76 5.32
N ALA A 142 -2.73 -23.50 5.37
CA ALA A 142 -3.04 -24.51 4.35
C ALA A 142 -3.25 -23.87 2.97
N ARG A 143 -3.90 -22.70 2.91
CA ARG A 143 -4.00 -21.91 1.67
C ARG A 143 -2.64 -21.41 1.22
N LEU A 144 -1.76 -20.98 2.13
CA LEU A 144 -0.39 -20.57 1.80
C LEU A 144 0.41 -21.65 1.07
N LYS A 145 0.22 -22.94 1.41
CA LYS A 145 0.85 -24.07 0.70
C LYS A 145 0.45 -24.16 -0.77
N ILE A 146 -0.66 -23.54 -1.17
CA ILE A 146 -1.07 -23.47 -2.59
C ILE A 146 -0.11 -22.57 -3.37
N LEU A 147 0.46 -21.51 -2.78
CA LEU A 147 1.52 -20.73 -3.44
C LEU A 147 2.77 -21.58 -3.71
N GLU A 148 3.16 -22.43 -2.75
CA GLU A 148 4.28 -23.37 -2.95
C GLU A 148 3.96 -24.35 -4.10
N LYS A 149 2.72 -24.85 -4.19
CA LYS A 149 2.27 -25.69 -5.31
C LYS A 149 2.27 -24.94 -6.65
N ILE A 150 1.85 -23.67 -6.67
CA ILE A 150 1.90 -22.84 -7.89
C ILE A 150 3.35 -22.72 -8.36
N HIS A 151 4.28 -22.42 -7.46
CA HIS A 151 5.71 -22.36 -7.81
C HIS A 151 6.24 -23.70 -8.35
N LEU A 152 5.92 -24.81 -7.68
CA LEU A 152 6.37 -26.15 -8.09
C LEU A 152 5.93 -26.50 -9.52
N HIS A 153 4.68 -26.19 -9.89
CA HIS A 153 4.17 -26.47 -11.24
C HIS A 153 4.59 -25.43 -12.28
N ASN A 154 5.06 -24.25 -11.85
CA ASN A 154 5.43 -23.14 -12.72
C ASN A 154 6.80 -22.57 -12.30
N PRO A 155 7.90 -23.34 -12.40
CA PRO A 155 9.20 -22.95 -11.84
C PRO A 155 9.81 -21.67 -12.46
N GLN A 156 9.33 -21.26 -13.65
CA GLN A 156 9.75 -20.02 -14.31
C GLN A 156 8.92 -18.79 -13.89
N LEU A 157 7.80 -18.98 -13.18
CA LEU A 157 6.93 -17.90 -12.74
C LEU A 157 7.63 -17.09 -11.64
N GLN A 158 7.77 -15.79 -11.88
CA GLN A 158 8.30 -14.86 -10.89
C GLN A 158 7.15 -14.29 -10.04
N MET A 159 7.03 -14.73 -8.79
CA MET A 159 5.98 -14.28 -7.87
C MET A 159 6.44 -13.09 -7.02
N PHE A 160 5.73 -11.97 -7.16
CA PHE A 160 5.82 -10.77 -6.36
C PHE A 160 4.58 -10.72 -5.46
N VAL A 161 4.77 -10.63 -4.15
CA VAL A 161 3.68 -10.74 -3.18
C VAL A 161 3.63 -9.49 -2.31
N SER A 162 2.43 -8.97 -2.08
CA SER A 162 2.16 -7.95 -1.06
C SER A 162 1.38 -8.54 0.10
N SER A 163 1.53 -7.99 1.31
CA SER A 163 0.76 -8.36 2.50
C SER A 163 0.68 -7.17 3.44
N THR A 164 -0.29 -7.15 4.35
CA THR A 164 -0.43 -6.11 5.36
C THR A 164 -0.14 -6.61 6.76
N VAL A 165 0.49 -5.76 7.58
CA VAL A 165 0.43 -5.89 9.03
C VAL A 165 -0.96 -5.44 9.46
N MET A 166 -1.64 -6.24 10.29
CA MET A 166 -2.96 -5.88 10.80
C MET A 166 -2.92 -4.49 11.46
N ARG A 167 -3.77 -3.57 10.97
CA ARG A 167 -3.87 -2.20 11.48
C ARG A 167 -4.43 -2.14 12.90
N THR A 168 -4.22 -1.01 13.57
CA THR A 168 -4.85 -0.68 14.85
C THR A 168 -5.29 0.78 14.80
N PRO A 169 -6.37 1.10 14.08
CA PRO A 169 -6.76 2.49 13.84
C PRO A 169 -7.13 3.20 15.15
N ALA A 170 -6.71 4.46 15.29
CA ALA A 170 -6.96 5.26 16.48
C ALA A 170 -8.44 5.68 16.65
N TYR A 171 -9.22 5.56 15.58
CA TYR A 171 -10.62 5.97 15.53
C TYR A 171 -11.58 4.78 15.73
N PRO A 172 -12.65 4.93 16.54
CA PRO A 172 -13.60 3.85 16.77
C PRO A 172 -14.56 3.71 15.58
N SER A 173 -14.29 2.75 14.70
CA SER A 173 -15.15 2.42 13.56
C SER A 173 -15.20 0.92 13.33
N ALA A 174 -16.39 0.40 13.04
CA ALA A 174 -16.61 -0.97 12.59
C ALA A 174 -16.83 -1.08 11.08
N GLU A 175 -16.49 -0.06 10.28
CA GLU A 175 -16.69 -0.13 8.83
C GLU A 175 -15.88 -1.26 8.20
N GLU A 176 -14.62 -1.39 8.62
CA GLU A 176 -13.68 -2.39 8.10
C GLU A 176 -13.16 -3.35 9.17
N GLU A 177 -13.40 -3.03 10.45
CA GLU A 177 -12.96 -3.83 11.59
C GLU A 177 -14.08 -4.77 12.09
N PRO A 178 -13.74 -5.76 12.95
CA PRO A 178 -14.76 -6.49 13.72
C PRO A 178 -15.72 -5.55 14.44
N ASP A 179 -16.97 -5.96 14.62
CA ASP A 179 -18.05 -5.05 15.06
C ASP A 179 -17.79 -4.41 16.44
N TYR A 180 -17.08 -5.10 17.33
CA TYR A 180 -16.69 -4.56 18.64
C TYR A 180 -15.77 -3.34 18.55
N TYR A 181 -15.13 -3.08 17.40
CA TYR A 181 -14.19 -1.97 17.25
C TYR A 181 -14.90 -0.60 17.29
N ALA A 182 -16.19 -0.54 16.94
CA ALA A 182 -16.99 0.67 17.10
C ALA A 182 -17.10 1.13 18.57
N GLU A 183 -17.06 0.20 19.52
CA GLU A 183 -17.17 0.49 20.95
C GLU A 183 -15.81 0.51 21.64
N TYR A 184 -14.95 -0.49 21.36
CA TYR A 184 -13.70 -0.70 22.09
C TYR A 184 -12.45 -0.29 21.30
N GLY A 185 -12.58 0.18 20.05
CA GLY A 185 -11.45 0.49 19.17
C GLY A 185 -10.47 1.50 19.76
N ARG A 186 -10.98 2.55 20.42
CA ARG A 186 -10.16 3.54 21.13
C ARG A 186 -9.31 2.90 22.22
N GLU A 187 -9.92 2.06 23.06
CA GLU A 187 -9.21 1.44 24.19
C GLU A 187 -8.23 0.38 23.71
N ILE A 188 -8.56 -0.36 22.65
CA ILE A 188 -7.64 -1.28 21.97
C ILE A 188 -6.42 -0.53 21.44
N PHE A 189 -6.64 0.60 20.75
CA PHE A 189 -5.55 1.45 20.25
C PHE A 189 -4.66 1.95 21.39
N LEU A 190 -5.24 2.55 22.44
CA LEU A 190 -4.47 3.11 23.55
C LEU A 190 -3.74 2.04 24.35
N PHE A 191 -4.37 0.88 24.61
CA PHE A 191 -3.69 -0.27 25.19
C PHE A 191 -2.49 -0.68 24.36
N SER A 192 -2.66 -0.80 23.04
CA SER A 192 -1.60 -1.18 22.10
C SER A 192 -0.45 -0.17 22.08
N PHE A 193 -0.80 1.11 21.95
CA PHE A 193 0.13 2.23 21.86
C PHE A 193 1.01 2.32 23.11
N HIS A 194 0.39 2.39 24.29
CA HIS A 194 1.12 2.51 25.57
C HIS A 194 1.92 1.24 25.88
N SER A 195 1.42 0.05 25.54
CA SER A 195 2.18 -1.19 25.74
C SER A 195 3.50 -1.18 24.96
N HIS A 196 3.43 -0.87 23.65
CA HIS A 196 4.64 -0.80 22.84
C HIS A 196 5.55 0.37 23.26
N ARG A 197 4.98 1.54 23.59
CA ARG A 197 5.76 2.69 24.04
C ARG A 197 6.52 2.40 25.34
N PHE A 198 5.91 1.67 26.27
CA PHE A 198 6.58 1.16 27.47
C PHE A 198 7.74 0.22 27.13
N GLU A 199 7.56 -0.71 26.18
CA GLU A 199 8.62 -1.62 25.75
C GLU A 199 9.87 -0.87 25.23
N VAL A 200 9.65 0.27 24.56
CA VAL A 200 10.70 1.10 23.96
C VAL A 200 11.32 2.07 24.98
N LEU A 201 10.49 2.86 25.68
CA LEU A 201 10.93 3.97 26.53
C LEU A 201 11.12 3.60 28.00
N ARG A 202 10.53 2.50 28.46
CA ARG A 202 10.54 2.03 29.86
C ARG A 202 9.95 3.03 30.87
N ASP A 203 9.07 3.93 30.43
CA ASP A 203 8.34 4.86 31.31
C ASP A 203 7.16 4.15 32.00
N LYS A 204 7.16 4.12 33.34
CA LYS A 204 6.08 3.51 34.13
C LYS A 204 4.71 4.17 33.93
N LYS A 205 4.65 5.42 33.46
CA LYS A 205 3.38 6.07 33.07
C LYS A 205 2.70 5.30 31.95
N ASP A 206 3.47 4.77 31.00
CA ASP A 206 2.94 3.95 29.91
C ASP A 206 2.47 2.58 30.37
N GLU A 207 3.20 1.94 31.28
CA GLU A 207 2.76 0.69 31.89
C GLU A 207 1.40 0.85 32.60
N THR A 208 1.27 1.94 33.37
CA THR A 208 0.03 2.27 34.09
C THR A 208 -1.11 2.58 33.12
N ALA A 209 -0.86 3.40 32.09
CA ALA A 209 -1.85 3.73 31.06
C ALA A 209 -2.30 2.49 30.28
N ALA A 210 -1.36 1.64 29.85
CA ALA A 210 -1.66 0.39 29.17
C ALA A 210 -2.56 -0.53 30.01
N ALA A 211 -2.26 -0.68 31.31
CA ALA A 211 -3.09 -1.47 32.22
C ALA A 211 -4.50 -0.87 32.39
N ALA A 212 -4.62 0.46 32.50
CA ALA A 212 -5.90 1.15 32.63
C ALA A 212 -6.80 0.96 31.39
N HIS A 213 -6.23 1.06 30.18
CA HIS A 213 -6.96 0.82 28.94
C HIS A 213 -7.30 -0.65 28.74
N ARG A 214 -6.38 -1.57 29.08
CA ARG A 214 -6.63 -3.01 29.04
C ARG A 214 -7.85 -3.42 29.87
N ASN A 215 -8.01 -2.86 31.07
CA ASN A 215 -9.09 -3.19 31.99
C ASN A 215 -10.48 -2.71 31.52
N GLN A 216 -10.53 -1.79 30.55
CA GLN A 216 -11.78 -1.32 29.94
C GLN A 216 -12.25 -2.22 28.78
N ILE A 217 -11.41 -3.16 28.33
CA ILE A 217 -11.72 -4.06 27.22
C ILE A 217 -12.21 -5.40 27.78
N PRO A 218 -13.41 -5.87 27.42
CA PRO A 218 -13.87 -7.21 27.79
C PRO A 218 -12.87 -8.28 27.36
N LYS A 219 -12.62 -9.25 28.25
CA LYS A 219 -11.60 -10.28 28.02
C LYS A 219 -11.77 -11.01 26.68
N THR A 220 -13.00 -11.36 26.31
CA THR A 220 -13.32 -12.07 25.06
C THR A 220 -12.95 -11.25 23.82
N ILE A 221 -13.16 -9.94 23.86
CA ILE A 221 -12.81 -9.01 22.77
C ILE A 221 -11.30 -8.86 22.67
N LEU A 222 -10.63 -8.68 23.81
CA LEU A 222 -9.17 -8.57 23.83
C LEU A 222 -8.49 -9.84 23.33
N ASP A 223 -8.97 -11.01 23.76
CA ASP A 223 -8.44 -12.31 23.31
C ASP A 223 -8.65 -12.51 21.80
N ASP A 224 -9.83 -12.19 21.27
CA ASP A 224 -10.11 -12.27 19.82
C ASP A 224 -9.22 -11.32 19.01
N PHE A 225 -9.08 -10.06 19.44
CA PHE A 225 -8.17 -9.09 18.81
C PHE A 225 -6.72 -9.58 18.79
N LEU A 226 -6.21 -10.05 19.92
CA LEU A 226 -4.83 -10.56 20.03
C LEU A 226 -4.64 -11.84 19.21
N ALA A 227 -5.63 -12.72 19.13
CA ALA A 227 -5.58 -13.92 18.31
C ALA A 227 -5.52 -13.61 16.81
N ARG A 228 -6.33 -12.65 16.33
CA ARG A 228 -6.28 -12.17 14.94
C ARG A 228 -4.92 -11.58 14.58
N ARG A 229 -4.36 -10.75 15.47
CA ARG A 229 -3.01 -10.20 15.31
C ARG A 229 -1.95 -11.28 15.27
N ALA A 230 -1.98 -12.22 16.22
CA ALA A 230 -1.02 -13.32 16.28
C ALA A 230 -1.06 -14.19 15.01
N ARG A 231 -2.25 -14.42 14.45
CA ARG A 231 -2.44 -15.08 13.15
C ARG A 231 -1.80 -14.29 12.02
N ASN A 232 -2.16 -13.01 11.84
CA ASN A 232 -1.61 -12.16 10.77
C ASN A 232 -0.07 -12.09 10.85
N PHE A 233 0.47 -11.84 12.05
CA PHE A 233 1.91 -11.81 12.28
C PHE A 233 2.60 -13.15 11.95
N SER A 234 1.97 -14.27 12.29
CA SER A 234 2.50 -15.61 11.96
C SER A 234 2.49 -15.91 10.47
N ILE A 235 1.45 -15.48 9.75
CA ILE A 235 1.38 -15.59 8.30
C ILE A 235 2.43 -14.70 7.61
N ASN A 236 2.64 -13.46 8.09
CA ASN A 236 3.69 -12.59 7.58
C ASN A 236 5.10 -13.20 7.77
N LYS A 237 5.36 -13.86 8.90
CA LYS A 237 6.60 -14.62 9.11
C LYS A 237 6.73 -15.79 8.13
N ASP A 238 5.65 -16.50 7.84
CA ASP A 238 5.68 -17.60 6.87
C ASP A 238 5.87 -17.10 5.43
N LEU A 239 5.36 -15.92 5.06
CA LEU A 239 5.64 -15.27 3.78
C LEU A 239 7.14 -14.95 3.62
N ILE A 240 7.80 -14.46 4.67
CA ILE A 240 9.26 -14.25 4.67
C ILE A 240 10.00 -15.58 4.41
N LYS A 241 9.56 -16.69 5.01
CA LYS A 241 10.14 -18.02 4.72
C LYS A 241 9.92 -18.45 3.26
N LEU A 242 8.86 -18.02 2.59
CA LEU A 242 8.69 -18.29 1.16
C LEU A 242 9.69 -17.49 0.30
N VAL A 243 10.14 -16.32 0.77
CA VAL A 243 11.25 -15.60 0.14
C VAL A 243 12.55 -16.39 0.32
N GLU A 244 12.85 -16.83 1.54
CA GLU A 244 14.02 -17.68 1.84
C GLU A 244 14.08 -18.94 0.95
N LYS A 245 12.93 -19.60 0.74
CA LYS A 245 12.80 -20.78 -0.13
C LYS A 245 12.81 -20.49 -1.64
N ASN A 246 12.95 -19.24 -2.06
CA ASN A 246 12.85 -18.80 -3.45
C ASN A 246 11.49 -19.05 -4.14
N VAL A 247 10.45 -19.34 -3.36
CA VAL A 247 9.06 -19.44 -3.85
C VAL A 247 8.55 -18.04 -4.22
N VAL A 248 8.80 -17.05 -3.35
CA VAL A 248 8.45 -15.64 -3.59
C VAL A 248 9.69 -14.88 -4.00
N LYS A 249 9.70 -14.29 -5.19
CA LYS A 249 10.82 -13.51 -5.72
C LYS A 249 11.01 -12.23 -4.91
N ARG A 250 9.93 -11.49 -4.67
CA ARG A 250 9.92 -10.25 -3.87
C ARG A 250 8.66 -10.17 -3.02
N LEU A 251 8.81 -9.72 -1.78
CA LEU A 251 7.74 -9.54 -0.80
C LEU A 251 7.72 -8.07 -0.33
N VAL A 252 6.55 -7.46 -0.34
CA VAL A 252 6.29 -6.15 0.26
C VAL A 252 5.30 -6.37 1.40
N ILE A 253 5.67 -6.02 2.63
CA ILE A 253 4.75 -6.06 3.77
C ILE A 253 4.47 -4.62 4.21
N THR A 254 3.25 -4.14 4.05
CA THR A 254 2.92 -2.75 4.36
C THR A 254 2.19 -2.59 5.67
N LEU A 255 2.29 -1.39 6.25
CA LEU A 255 1.47 -0.99 7.37
C LEU A 255 0.29 -0.16 6.84
N ASP A 256 -0.91 -0.56 7.26
CA ASP A 256 -2.17 0.16 7.06
C ASP A 256 -2.54 0.86 8.39
N ASP A 257 -3.15 2.05 8.34
CA ASP A 257 -3.49 2.95 9.46
C ASP A 257 -2.71 2.67 10.76
N ASN A 258 -1.49 3.19 10.82
CA ASN A 258 -0.57 2.94 11.93
C ASN A 258 -0.14 4.22 12.63
N ALA A 259 0.59 4.06 13.73
CA ALA A 259 1.05 5.16 14.58
C ALA A 259 2.49 4.93 15.04
N GLU A 260 3.10 5.98 15.60
CA GLU A 260 4.49 5.98 16.06
C GLU A 260 4.79 4.82 17.04
N TYR A 261 3.82 4.48 17.89
CA TYR A 261 3.83 3.29 18.74
C TYR A 261 2.56 2.47 18.53
N GLY A 262 2.55 1.24 19.06
CA GLY A 262 1.48 0.27 18.85
C GLY A 262 1.98 -1.07 18.34
N PHE A 263 1.12 -2.07 18.40
CA PHE A 263 1.44 -3.45 18.03
C PHE A 263 1.77 -3.59 16.54
N SER A 264 1.14 -2.80 15.66
CA SER A 264 1.49 -2.79 14.23
C SER A 264 2.95 -2.36 14.02
N ARG A 265 3.42 -1.34 14.74
CA ARG A 265 4.83 -0.90 14.69
C ARG A 265 5.76 -1.94 15.29
N ARG A 266 5.42 -2.49 16.46
CA ARG A 266 6.19 -3.55 17.14
C ARG A 266 6.40 -4.76 16.23
N GLU A 267 5.34 -5.23 15.58
CA GLU A 267 5.38 -6.36 14.65
C GLU A 267 6.18 -6.01 13.40
N ALA A 268 6.03 -4.81 12.83
CA ALA A 268 6.82 -4.38 11.69
C ALA A 268 8.32 -4.33 11.99
N VAL A 269 8.74 -3.90 13.19
CA VAL A 269 10.14 -3.94 13.63
C VAL A 269 10.67 -5.37 13.63
N GLU A 270 9.91 -6.31 14.17
CA GLU A 270 10.31 -7.71 14.21
C GLU A 270 10.32 -8.35 12.81
N LEU A 271 9.34 -8.04 11.95
CA LEU A 271 9.34 -8.49 10.56
C LEU A 271 10.54 -7.90 9.79
N LYS A 272 10.90 -6.63 10.01
CA LYS A 272 12.11 -5.99 9.44
C LYS A 272 13.36 -6.74 9.86
N ARG A 273 13.48 -7.12 11.14
CA ARG A 273 14.59 -7.91 11.67
C ARG A 273 14.69 -9.28 11.00
N LEU A 274 13.56 -9.99 10.84
CA LEU A 274 13.50 -11.30 10.19
C LEU A 274 13.78 -11.22 8.68
N ALA A 275 13.39 -10.12 8.04
CA ALA A 275 13.58 -9.88 6.61
C ALA A 275 14.96 -9.31 6.25
N ALA A 276 15.74 -8.86 7.24
CA ALA A 276 17.06 -8.25 7.04
C ALA A 276 18.06 -9.05 6.18
N PRO A 277 18.06 -10.41 6.16
CA PRO A 277 18.89 -11.19 5.23
C PRO A 277 18.52 -11.05 3.74
N PHE A 278 17.37 -10.45 3.42
CA PHE A 278 16.81 -10.37 2.07
C PHE A 278 16.55 -8.92 1.58
N PRO A 279 17.49 -7.96 1.76
CA PRO A 279 17.22 -6.53 1.63
C PRO A 279 16.72 -6.09 0.24
N ASN A 280 17.12 -6.80 -0.82
CA ASN A 280 16.68 -6.51 -2.20
C ASN A 280 15.39 -7.26 -2.60
N ARG A 281 14.89 -8.15 -1.75
CA ARG A 281 13.73 -9.02 -2.01
C ARG A 281 12.61 -8.79 -1.02
N THR A 282 12.83 -8.04 0.06
CA THR A 282 11.81 -7.68 1.04
C THR A 282 11.80 -6.19 1.28
N ALA A 283 10.62 -5.58 1.36
CA ALA A 283 10.45 -4.21 1.82
C ALA A 283 9.29 -4.14 2.83
N ILE A 284 9.45 -3.35 3.89
CA ILE A 284 8.44 -3.18 4.93
C ILE A 284 8.28 -1.70 5.26
N TYR A 285 7.13 -1.11 4.95
CA TYR A 285 6.92 0.33 4.97
C TYR A 285 5.42 0.71 5.01
N PRO A 286 5.01 1.95 5.36
CA PRO A 286 3.60 2.37 5.32
C PRO A 286 3.05 2.57 3.89
N GLY A 287 1.74 2.37 3.70
CA GLY A 287 1.05 2.59 2.42
C GLY A 287 0.56 1.28 1.80
N ALA A 288 -0.57 0.79 2.29
CA ALA A 288 -1.12 -0.50 1.89
C ALA A 288 -1.71 -0.50 0.49
N ASP A 289 -2.38 0.59 0.11
CA ASP A 289 -3.09 0.71 -1.17
C ASP A 289 -2.12 0.78 -2.36
N GLU A 290 -0.94 1.36 -2.17
CA GLU A 290 0.10 1.53 -3.20
C GLU A 290 1.00 0.29 -3.34
N ALA A 291 0.93 -0.68 -2.41
CA ALA A 291 1.88 -1.78 -2.29
C ALA A 291 2.05 -2.62 -3.57
N GLN A 292 0.98 -2.83 -4.33
CA GLN A 292 1.05 -3.61 -5.57
C GLN A 292 1.52 -2.76 -6.76
N LEU A 293 1.21 -1.47 -6.76
CA LEU A 293 1.75 -0.54 -7.74
C LEU A 293 3.27 -0.43 -7.59
N THR A 294 3.80 -0.33 -6.36
CA THR A 294 5.27 -0.33 -6.15
C THR A 294 5.92 -1.63 -6.64
N LEU A 295 5.27 -2.79 -6.49
CA LEU A 295 5.75 -4.05 -7.05
C LEU A 295 5.77 -4.02 -8.59
N LEU A 296 4.71 -3.53 -9.24
CA LEU A 296 4.70 -3.36 -10.70
C LEU A 296 5.79 -2.39 -11.16
N SER A 297 6.07 -1.35 -10.36
CA SER A 297 7.15 -0.39 -10.63
C SER A 297 8.49 -1.03 -10.56
N ASN A 298 8.72 -1.82 -9.52
CA ASN A 298 9.95 -2.56 -9.35
C ASN A 298 10.18 -3.52 -10.53
N ILE A 299 9.13 -4.18 -11.04
CA ILE A 299 9.20 -5.05 -12.21
C ILE A 299 9.65 -4.28 -13.47
N VAL A 300 9.13 -3.09 -13.70
CA VAL A 300 9.48 -2.26 -14.87
C VAL A 300 10.86 -1.62 -14.70
N ALA A 301 11.14 -1.04 -13.53
CA ALA A 301 12.40 -0.37 -13.19
C ALA A 301 13.59 -1.34 -13.15
N ALA A 302 13.37 -2.65 -12.97
CA ALA A 302 14.43 -3.66 -13.07
C ALA A 302 15.18 -3.65 -14.42
N LYS A 303 14.55 -3.14 -15.49
CA LYS A 303 15.20 -2.97 -16.81
C LYS A 303 16.02 -1.68 -16.91
N LYS A 304 15.60 -0.63 -16.20
CA LYS A 304 16.22 0.69 -16.19
C LYS A 304 15.92 1.36 -14.84
N PRO A 305 16.87 1.36 -13.89
CA PRO A 305 16.71 2.06 -12.63
C PRO A 305 16.39 3.55 -12.87
N VAL A 306 15.54 4.12 -12.01
CA VAL A 306 15.09 5.51 -12.12
C VAL A 306 15.58 6.30 -10.92
N SER A 307 16.29 7.39 -11.18
CA SER A 307 16.75 8.33 -10.16
C SER A 307 15.74 9.47 -9.96
N VAL A 308 15.47 9.83 -8.70
CA VAL A 308 14.41 10.77 -8.31
C VAL A 308 14.99 11.90 -7.47
N PHE A 309 14.78 13.14 -7.89
CA PHE A 309 15.04 14.33 -7.09
C PHE A 309 13.79 14.73 -6.32
N LEU A 310 13.90 15.00 -5.02
CA LEU A 310 12.77 15.32 -4.14
C LEU A 310 12.61 16.84 -3.95
N VAL A 311 11.38 17.33 -4.09
CA VAL A 311 11.02 18.73 -3.80
C VAL A 311 9.83 18.73 -2.84
N TYR A 312 10.08 19.07 -1.57
CA TYR A 312 9.01 19.23 -0.58
C TYR A 312 8.45 20.65 -0.63
N ARG A 313 7.12 20.79 -0.50
CA ARG A 313 6.47 22.11 -0.42
C ARG A 313 6.86 22.86 0.85
N PHE A 314 6.91 22.15 1.97
CA PHE A 314 7.39 22.64 3.26
C PHE A 314 8.60 21.80 3.71
N PRO A 315 9.83 22.13 3.23
CA PRO A 315 11.04 21.38 3.57
C PRO A 315 11.32 21.29 5.08
N GLN A 316 10.90 22.30 5.84
CA GLN A 316 11.01 22.34 7.30
C GLN A 316 10.14 21.30 8.01
N SER A 317 9.07 20.84 7.37
CA SER A 317 8.05 19.96 7.95
C SER A 317 8.09 18.53 7.40
N LYS A 318 9.07 18.17 6.56
CA LYS A 318 9.22 16.82 6.00
C LYS A 318 9.46 15.71 7.04
N LYS A 319 9.83 16.10 8.26
CA LYS A 319 10.04 15.21 9.41
C LYS A 319 8.80 14.97 10.25
N LEU A 320 7.70 15.65 9.95
CA LEU A 320 6.43 15.40 10.61
C LEU A 320 5.85 14.06 10.14
N THR A 321 5.13 13.39 11.03
CA THR A 321 4.48 12.11 10.79
C THR A 321 3.05 12.35 10.30
N PRO A 322 2.65 11.80 9.13
CA PRO A 322 1.27 11.83 8.64
C PRO A 322 0.27 11.19 9.60
N ALA A 323 -1.01 11.55 9.51
CA ALA A 323 -2.03 11.10 10.47
C ALA A 323 -2.19 9.57 10.55
N PHE A 324 -2.01 8.87 9.43
CA PHE A 324 -2.20 7.41 9.31
C PHE A 324 -0.89 6.62 9.22
N GLU A 325 0.24 7.28 9.50
CA GLU A 325 1.57 6.68 9.46
C GLU A 325 2.26 6.71 10.84
N GLY A 326 3.25 5.83 11.00
CA GLY A 326 4.03 5.68 12.23
C GLY A 326 5.49 6.12 12.11
N GLU A 327 5.83 6.83 11.03
CA GLU A 327 7.18 7.33 10.77
C GLU A 327 7.14 8.69 10.03
N PRO A 328 8.23 9.47 10.06
CA PRO A 328 8.31 10.73 9.34
C PRO A 328 8.03 10.58 7.84
N LEU A 329 7.36 11.58 7.24
CA LEU A 329 7.03 11.57 5.81
C LEU A 329 8.25 11.34 4.91
N GLU A 330 9.39 11.95 5.22
CA GLU A 330 10.60 11.75 4.42
C GLU A 330 11.12 10.30 4.43
N GLU A 331 10.87 9.56 5.51
CA GLU A 331 11.23 8.15 5.63
C GLU A 331 10.29 7.28 4.77
N SER A 332 8.97 7.49 4.87
CA SER A 332 8.01 6.70 4.09
C SER A 332 8.12 6.97 2.59
N VAL A 333 8.32 8.24 2.17
CA VAL A 333 8.61 8.59 0.77
C VAL A 333 9.87 7.88 0.26
N GLY A 334 10.96 7.89 1.05
CA GLY A 334 12.20 7.21 0.66
C GLY A 334 12.05 5.70 0.57
N GLN A 335 11.30 5.09 1.51
CA GLN A 335 11.01 3.66 1.50
C GLN A 335 10.15 3.27 0.28
N GLN A 336 9.13 4.07 -0.08
CA GLN A 336 8.29 3.82 -1.26
C GLN A 336 9.07 3.95 -2.58
N ILE A 337 9.94 4.96 -2.72
CA ILE A 337 10.82 5.09 -3.89
C ILE A 337 11.72 3.86 -4.03
N SER A 338 12.35 3.43 -2.94
CA SER A 338 13.18 2.23 -2.93
C SER A 338 12.38 0.97 -3.23
N ALA A 339 11.18 0.84 -2.66
CA ALA A 339 10.28 -0.28 -2.90
C ALA A 339 9.87 -0.39 -4.37
N ALA A 340 9.64 0.75 -5.02
CA ALA A 340 9.33 0.90 -6.44
C ALA A 340 10.55 0.66 -7.36
N GLY A 341 11.75 0.42 -6.82
CA GLY A 341 12.97 0.21 -7.61
C GLY A 341 13.67 1.48 -8.07
N GLY A 342 13.33 2.63 -7.49
CA GLY A 342 14.01 3.90 -7.72
C GLY A 342 15.10 4.20 -6.69
N THR A 343 15.89 5.24 -6.96
CA THR A 343 16.93 5.76 -6.07
C THR A 343 16.79 7.27 -5.90
N ILE A 344 17.07 7.80 -4.72
CA ILE A 344 17.08 9.25 -4.49
C ILE A 344 18.39 9.85 -5.04
N GLU A 345 18.28 10.94 -5.80
CA GLU A 345 19.40 11.73 -6.32
C GLU A 345 19.32 13.17 -5.78
N ASN A 346 20.46 13.71 -5.34
CA ASN A 346 20.58 15.02 -4.71
C ASN A 346 21.04 16.12 -5.68
N ASP A 347 21.54 15.76 -6.88
CA ASP A 347 21.77 16.70 -7.97
C ASP A 347 20.61 16.63 -8.97
N LEU A 348 19.78 17.67 -8.97
CA LEU A 348 18.66 17.83 -9.90
C LEU A 348 19.05 17.52 -11.36
N ARG A 349 20.27 17.87 -11.79
CA ARG A 349 20.71 17.65 -13.18
C ARG A 349 20.92 16.18 -13.51
N LYS A 350 21.28 15.36 -12.51
CA LYS A 350 21.51 13.92 -12.67
C LYS A 350 20.25 13.07 -12.56
N ALA A 351 19.21 13.58 -11.91
CA ALA A 351 17.97 12.84 -11.71
C ALA A 351 17.18 12.60 -13.01
N ASP A 352 16.53 11.44 -13.15
CA ASP A 352 15.63 11.14 -14.27
C ASP A 352 14.26 11.81 -14.08
N CYS A 353 13.79 11.84 -12.83
CA CYS A 353 12.49 12.36 -12.44
C CYS A 353 12.60 13.35 -11.28
N ILE A 354 11.58 14.18 -11.12
CA ILE A 354 11.37 15.03 -9.95
C ILE A 354 10.06 14.65 -9.31
N LEU A 355 10.10 14.38 -8.01
CA LEU A 355 8.92 14.18 -7.19
C LEU A 355 8.68 15.42 -6.33
N TYR A 356 7.59 16.11 -6.64
CA TYR A 356 7.04 17.17 -5.84
C TYR A 356 6.12 16.58 -4.79
N VAL A 357 6.49 16.75 -3.53
CA VAL A 357 5.72 16.31 -2.37
C VAL A 357 5.00 17.52 -1.79
N ASN A 358 3.71 17.61 -2.05
CA ASN A 358 2.84 18.64 -1.49
C ASN A 358 2.50 18.27 -0.05
N ASN A 359 3.43 18.45 0.88
CA ASN A 359 3.25 18.06 2.28
C ASN A 359 2.50 19.13 3.12
N PHE A 360 2.19 18.78 4.36
CA PHE A 360 1.63 19.67 5.38
C PHE A 360 2.73 20.43 6.14
N GLU A 361 2.35 21.61 6.64
CA GLU A 361 3.24 22.47 7.44
C GLU A 361 3.19 22.12 8.93
N GLU A 362 2.00 21.77 9.43
CA GLU A 362 1.75 21.36 10.81
C GLU A 362 1.31 19.90 10.87
N LYS A 363 1.49 19.26 12.03
CA LYS A 363 1.16 17.84 12.20
C LYS A 363 -0.34 17.62 11.96
N GLU A 364 -0.67 16.71 11.06
CA GLU A 364 -2.04 16.29 10.84
C GLU A 364 -2.60 15.64 12.10
N THR A 365 -3.84 15.99 12.44
CA THR A 365 -4.57 15.38 13.56
C THR A 365 -5.82 14.70 13.02
N PHE A 366 -6.20 13.58 13.65
CA PHE A 366 -7.48 12.91 13.37
C PHE A 366 -8.64 13.91 13.53
N PRO A 367 -9.70 13.81 12.73
CA PRO A 367 -10.56 14.94 12.39
C PRO A 367 -11.22 15.62 13.59
N PRO A 368 -11.25 16.97 13.65
CA PRO A 368 -12.50 17.67 13.93
C PRO A 368 -13.40 17.59 12.68
N LYS A 369 -14.73 17.51 12.87
CA LYS A 369 -15.76 17.40 11.80
C LYS A 369 -15.82 18.59 10.81
N ASN A 370 -14.86 19.51 10.82
CA ASN A 370 -14.94 20.77 10.09
C ASN A 370 -13.92 20.84 8.98
N LYS A 371 -14.28 21.56 7.91
CA LYS A 371 -13.35 21.98 6.84
C LYS A 371 -12.08 22.54 7.47
N ILE A 372 -10.93 22.11 6.94
CA ILE A 372 -9.66 22.76 7.25
C ILE A 372 -9.69 24.09 6.50
N ASP A 373 -10.00 25.18 7.21
CA ASP A 373 -9.81 26.52 6.66
C ASP A 373 -8.32 26.70 6.39
N LEU A 374 -7.95 26.68 5.12
CA LEU A 374 -6.59 27.00 4.70
C LEU A 374 -6.32 28.46 5.10
N PRO A 375 -5.24 28.73 5.85
CA PRO A 375 -4.83 30.09 6.12
C PRO A 375 -4.65 30.85 4.79
N SER A 376 -5.22 32.05 4.68
CA SER A 376 -5.24 32.85 3.44
C SER A 376 -3.86 33.27 2.95
N ASP A 377 -2.83 33.13 3.79
CA ASP A 377 -1.42 33.42 3.58
C ASP A 377 -0.61 32.24 3.03
N VAL A 378 -1.19 31.04 2.93
CA VAL A 378 -0.51 29.89 2.32
C VAL A 378 -0.58 30.01 0.79
N GLU A 379 0.59 30.12 0.15
CA GLU A 379 0.75 30.12 -1.32
C GLU A 379 -0.05 28.99 -1.96
N SER A 380 -0.77 29.22 -3.07
CA SER A 380 -1.55 28.15 -3.73
C SER A 380 -0.64 27.04 -4.28
N PHE A 381 -1.17 25.82 -4.44
CA PHE A 381 -0.41 24.70 -5.02
C PHE A 381 0.14 25.05 -6.41
N GLU A 382 -0.65 25.74 -7.24
CA GLU A 382 -0.22 26.22 -8.55
C GLU A 382 0.88 27.29 -8.45
N GLY A 383 0.78 28.20 -7.48
CA GLY A 383 1.82 29.21 -7.21
C GLY A 383 3.15 28.56 -6.84
N TRP A 384 3.11 27.58 -5.94
CA TRP A 384 4.28 26.81 -5.54
C TRP A 384 4.95 26.11 -6.74
N LEU A 385 4.18 25.40 -7.56
CA LEU A 385 4.71 24.74 -8.76
C LEU A 385 5.35 25.74 -9.74
N LYS A 386 4.73 26.91 -9.95
CA LYS A 386 5.30 27.97 -10.80
C LYS A 386 6.63 28.51 -10.27
N ARG A 387 6.76 28.70 -8.94
CA ARG A 387 7.98 29.21 -8.32
C ARG A 387 9.15 28.22 -8.37
N THR A 388 8.85 26.92 -8.42
CA THR A 388 9.89 25.88 -8.58
C THR A 388 10.47 25.79 -10.00
N ASP A 389 10.12 26.75 -10.88
CA ASP A 389 10.58 26.89 -12.25
C ASP A 389 10.54 25.59 -13.05
N ILE A 390 9.35 24.97 -13.06
CA ILE A 390 9.10 23.70 -13.74
C ILE A 390 9.50 23.70 -15.24
N ASN A 391 9.62 24.91 -15.82
CA ASN A 391 9.92 25.14 -17.22
C ASN A 391 11.43 25.14 -17.55
N SER A 392 12.32 25.45 -16.60
CA SER A 392 13.78 25.43 -16.84
C SER A 392 14.41 24.04 -16.67
N ILE A 393 13.60 23.06 -16.26
CA ILE A 393 14.01 21.72 -15.85
C ILE A 393 14.32 20.78 -17.04
N GLY A 394 14.06 21.22 -18.28
CA GLY A 394 14.28 20.41 -19.49
C GLY A 394 13.23 19.29 -19.65
N ARG A 395 13.59 18.18 -20.31
CA ARG A 395 12.67 17.05 -20.57
C ARG A 395 12.58 16.04 -19.40
N LYS A 396 12.75 16.48 -18.14
CA LYS A 396 12.61 15.57 -16.99
C LYS A 396 11.14 15.26 -16.73
N ILE A 397 10.90 14.11 -16.13
CA ILE A 397 9.55 13.70 -15.74
C ILE A 397 9.18 14.32 -14.41
N LEU A 398 7.96 14.85 -14.34
CA LEU A 398 7.40 15.51 -13.18
C LEU A 398 6.38 14.57 -12.54
N ILE A 399 6.50 14.39 -11.23
CA ILE A 399 5.66 13.53 -10.43
C ILE A 399 5.12 14.36 -9.28
N LEU A 400 3.83 14.26 -9.00
CA LEU A 400 3.15 14.99 -7.94
C LEU A 400 2.59 14.00 -6.94
N ALA A 401 3.06 14.07 -5.70
CA ALA A 401 2.44 13.40 -4.56
C ALA A 401 1.75 14.47 -3.70
N ASP A 402 0.44 14.33 -3.52
CA ASP A 402 -0.33 15.22 -2.67
C ASP A 402 -0.56 14.60 -1.30
N ASN A 403 0.23 15.06 -0.34
CA ASN A 403 0.20 14.65 1.06
C ASN A 403 -0.23 15.83 1.94
N ARG A 404 -0.95 16.81 1.40
CA ARG A 404 -1.31 18.02 2.13
C ARG A 404 -2.47 17.74 3.08
N PHE A 405 -3.33 16.83 2.68
CA PHE A 405 -4.56 16.47 3.34
C PHE A 405 -4.68 14.95 3.42
N TYR A 406 -5.17 14.49 4.56
CA TYR A 406 -5.55 13.11 4.76
C TYR A 406 -6.84 12.76 3.98
N ASN A 407 -7.01 11.49 3.62
CA ASN A 407 -8.15 10.87 2.91
C ASN A 407 -9.38 11.78 2.63
N GLY A 408 -9.37 12.46 1.47
CA GLY A 408 -10.54 13.22 0.99
C GLY A 408 -10.87 14.49 1.78
N ALA A 409 -9.97 14.98 2.62
CA ALA A 409 -10.14 16.24 3.37
C ALA A 409 -9.94 17.51 2.52
N ASP A 410 -9.71 17.34 1.22
CA ASP A 410 -9.69 18.39 0.19
C ASP A 410 -11.09 18.71 -0.40
N ALA A 411 -12.15 17.98 0.01
CA ALA A 411 -13.50 18.04 -0.55
C ALA A 411 -14.37 19.24 -0.12
#